data_AF-A0A3D4MDE9-F1
#
_entry.id   AF-A0A3D4MDE9-F1
#
_cell.length_a   1.000
_cell.length_b   1.000
_cell.length_c   1.000
_cell.angle_alpha   90.00
_cell.angle_beta   90.00
_cell.angle_gamma   90.00
#
_symmetry.space_group_name_H-M   'P 1'
#
loop_
_entity.id
_entity.type
_entity.pdbx_description
1 polymer ?
#
loop_
_entity_poly.entity_id
_entity_poly.type
_entity_poly.pdbx_seq_one_letter_code
_entity_poly.pdbx_strand_id
1 'polypeptide(L)'
;MSFDYKQSGLPANDTWELATKMCNRWLNTYMTMFGPERIANFMNDQPVTAAKNLLAHCADASPESVIVALLGPAKGALMAEAELDTLMRHTFGDRAVDLVRTLADPANATDAAMKRDAERIFIVEGLSTMTDQMIGRQKIDGFHQKRWNILRSLESGFEDVRGKDPALDALFIDALKKSRETLEALDNAASAGKKPPKPPGM
;
A
#
# COMPACT_ATOMS: atom_id res chain seq x y z
N MET A 1 1.27 -21.76 1.41
CA MET A 1 -0.11 -21.66 0.89
C MET A 1 -0.15 -20.43 0.01
N SER A 2 -0.56 -20.56 -1.26
CA SER A 2 -0.76 -19.40 -2.13
C SER A 2 -1.99 -18.63 -1.65
N PHE A 3 -1.98 -17.31 -1.79
CA PHE A 3 -3.17 -16.50 -1.60
C PHE A 3 -4.27 -16.95 -2.59
N ASP A 4 -5.50 -17.13 -2.10
CA ASP A 4 -6.66 -17.47 -2.93
C ASP A 4 -7.54 -16.23 -3.14
N TYR A 5 -7.64 -15.78 -4.38
CA TYR A 5 -8.44 -14.61 -4.76
C TYR A 5 -9.90 -14.72 -4.31
N LYS A 6 -10.48 -15.92 -4.27
CA LYS A 6 -11.87 -16.13 -3.84
C LYS A 6 -12.11 -15.71 -2.39
N GLN A 7 -11.06 -15.69 -1.57
CA GLN A 7 -11.11 -15.26 -0.17
C GLN A 7 -11.02 -13.73 -0.01
N SER A 8 -10.66 -13.01 -1.08
CA SER A 8 -10.55 -11.54 -1.05
C SER A 8 -11.89 -10.85 -0.81
N GLY A 9 -13.02 -11.45 -1.21
CA GLY A 9 -14.34 -10.81 -1.20
C GLY A 9 -14.51 -9.74 -2.29
N LEU A 10 -13.59 -9.65 -3.25
CA LEU A 10 -13.76 -8.84 -4.46
C LEU A 10 -14.64 -9.58 -5.48
N PRO A 11 -15.35 -8.86 -6.37
CA PRO A 11 -16.08 -9.44 -7.49
C PRO A 11 -15.23 -10.42 -8.31
N ALA A 12 -15.86 -11.46 -8.88
CA ALA A 12 -15.18 -12.38 -9.79
C ALA A 12 -14.69 -11.61 -11.03
N ASN A 13 -13.37 -11.63 -11.26
CA ASN A 13 -12.73 -10.94 -12.38
C ASN A 13 -11.36 -11.60 -12.66
N ASP A 14 -11.19 -12.16 -13.86
CA ASP A 14 -10.00 -12.94 -14.22
C ASP A 14 -8.71 -12.09 -14.21
N THR A 15 -8.81 -10.83 -14.62
CA THR A 15 -7.67 -9.90 -14.67
C THR A 15 -7.25 -9.48 -13.26
N TRP A 16 -8.21 -9.27 -12.35
CA TRP A 16 -7.93 -8.98 -10.94
C TRP A 16 -7.33 -10.20 -10.23
N GLU A 17 -7.85 -11.40 -10.50
CA GLU A 17 -7.26 -12.63 -10.01
C GLU A 17 -5.81 -12.78 -10.52
N LEU A 18 -5.54 -12.49 -11.79
CA LEU A 18 -4.19 -12.52 -12.33
C LEU A 18 -3.26 -11.50 -11.66
N ALA A 19 -3.71 -10.26 -11.45
CA ALA A 19 -2.95 -9.24 -10.74
C ALA A 19 -2.56 -9.69 -9.32
N THR A 20 -3.51 -10.27 -8.57
CA THR A 20 -3.21 -10.81 -7.23
C THR A 20 -2.26 -12.00 -7.26
N LYS A 21 -2.34 -12.88 -8.27
CA LYS A 21 -1.38 -13.98 -8.47
C LYS A 21 0.03 -13.45 -8.72
N MET A 22 0.17 -12.40 -9.53
CA MET A 22 1.47 -11.78 -9.79
C MET A 22 2.04 -11.12 -8.53
N CYS A 23 1.22 -10.43 -7.76
CA CYS A 23 1.61 -9.88 -6.46
C CYS A 23 2.04 -10.97 -5.48
N ASN A 24 1.23 -12.02 -5.31
CA ASN A 24 1.54 -13.13 -4.42
C ASN A 24 2.82 -13.87 -4.84
N ARG A 25 3.03 -14.06 -6.15
CA ARG A 25 4.27 -14.65 -6.67
C ARG A 25 5.47 -13.78 -6.36
N TRP A 26 5.37 -12.46 -6.56
CA TRP A 26 6.45 -11.53 -6.22
C TRP A 26 6.80 -11.61 -4.73
N LEU A 27 5.80 -11.60 -3.84
CA LEU A 27 6.01 -11.75 -2.40
C LEU A 27 6.65 -13.12 -2.05
N ASN A 28 6.19 -14.20 -2.68
CA ASN A 28 6.78 -15.52 -2.51
C ASN A 28 8.19 -15.64 -3.10
N THR A 29 8.67 -14.69 -3.92
CA THR A 29 10.05 -14.67 -4.42
C THR A 29 10.93 -13.82 -3.52
N TYR A 30 10.51 -12.60 -3.21
CA TYR A 30 11.36 -11.58 -2.56
C TYR A 30 11.13 -11.44 -1.05
N MET A 31 10.03 -12.00 -0.53
CA MET A 31 9.58 -11.85 0.85
C MET A 31 9.35 -13.22 1.52
N THR A 32 10.01 -14.28 1.02
CA THR A 32 9.91 -15.66 1.53
C THR A 32 10.14 -15.78 3.03
N MET A 33 11.05 -14.97 3.58
CA MET A 33 11.41 -14.94 5.00
C MET A 33 10.21 -14.68 5.93
N PHE A 34 9.12 -14.08 5.45
CA PHE A 34 7.94 -13.82 6.25
C PHE A 34 7.00 -15.04 6.37
N GLY A 35 7.18 -16.05 5.52
CA GLY A 35 6.34 -17.24 5.48
C GLY A 35 4.95 -17.00 4.87
N PRO A 36 4.24 -18.08 4.50
CA PRO A 36 3.02 -18.00 3.70
C PRO A 36 1.85 -17.30 4.40
N GLU A 37 1.71 -17.46 5.71
CA GLU A 37 0.63 -16.85 6.48
C GLU A 37 0.76 -15.32 6.51
N ARG A 38 1.96 -14.79 6.79
CA ARG A 38 2.20 -13.34 6.77
C ARG A 38 2.09 -12.75 5.38
N ILE A 39 2.49 -13.50 4.34
CA ILE A 39 2.28 -13.09 2.95
C ILE A 39 0.78 -13.02 2.63
N ALA A 40 -0.03 -13.98 3.07
CA ALA A 40 -1.47 -13.97 2.87
C ALA A 40 -2.16 -12.82 3.63
N ASN A 41 -1.72 -12.54 4.86
CA ASN A 41 -2.21 -11.38 5.63
C ASN A 41 -1.84 -10.08 4.90
N PHE A 42 -0.58 -9.92 4.47
CA PHE A 42 -0.17 -8.75 3.69
C PHE A 42 -1.05 -8.57 2.43
N MET A 43 -1.32 -9.64 1.67
CA MET A 43 -2.20 -9.57 0.49
C MET A 43 -3.59 -9.03 0.83
N ASN A 44 -4.20 -9.51 1.93
CA ASN A 44 -5.52 -9.06 2.36
C ASN A 44 -5.50 -7.63 2.90
N ASP A 45 -4.53 -7.33 3.74
CA ASP A 45 -4.47 -6.09 4.51
C ASP A 45 -3.96 -4.90 3.67
N GLN A 46 -3.25 -5.16 2.56
CA GLN A 46 -2.71 -4.12 1.69
C GLN A 46 -3.32 -4.08 0.29
N PRO A 47 -2.93 -4.89 -0.72
CA PRO A 47 -3.42 -4.73 -2.09
C PRO A 47 -4.93 -4.98 -2.20
N VAL A 48 -5.47 -6.00 -1.51
CA VAL A 48 -6.93 -6.27 -1.54
C VAL A 48 -7.70 -5.15 -0.84
N THR A 49 -7.24 -4.68 0.32
CA THR A 49 -7.90 -3.59 1.04
C THR A 49 -7.84 -2.27 0.25
N ALA A 50 -6.73 -1.97 -0.41
CA ALA A 50 -6.62 -0.81 -1.30
C ALA A 50 -7.63 -0.88 -2.46
N ALA A 51 -7.72 -2.05 -3.12
CA ALA A 51 -8.71 -2.29 -4.17
C ALA A 51 -10.16 -2.14 -3.68
N LYS A 52 -10.47 -2.64 -2.48
CA LYS A 52 -11.79 -2.46 -1.86
C LYS A 52 -12.08 -0.99 -1.58
N ASN A 53 -11.12 -0.23 -1.08
CA ASN A 53 -11.28 1.19 -0.81
C ASN A 53 -11.55 1.99 -2.09
N LEU A 54 -10.88 1.66 -3.20
CA LEU A 54 -11.21 2.25 -4.52
C LEU A 54 -12.67 1.99 -4.88
N LEU A 55 -13.11 0.73 -4.83
CA LEU A 55 -14.48 0.35 -5.22
C LEU A 55 -15.56 0.92 -4.29
N ALA A 56 -15.26 1.08 -3.00
CA ALA A 56 -16.21 1.57 -2.01
C ALA A 56 -16.34 3.10 -1.99
N HIS A 57 -15.26 3.82 -2.26
CA HIS A 57 -15.19 5.27 -2.05
C HIS A 57 -15.03 6.07 -3.35
N CYS A 58 -14.70 5.42 -4.48
CA CYS A 58 -14.58 6.07 -5.78
C CYS A 58 -15.66 5.51 -6.72
N ALA A 59 -16.78 6.21 -6.87
CA ALA A 59 -17.91 5.77 -7.70
C ALA A 59 -17.52 5.51 -9.18
N ASP A 60 -16.45 6.14 -9.65
CA ASP A 60 -15.91 6.03 -11.00
C ASP A 60 -14.50 5.42 -11.03
N ALA A 61 -14.21 4.50 -10.10
CA ALA A 61 -12.97 3.72 -10.13
C ALA A 61 -12.81 2.98 -11.47
N SER A 62 -11.70 3.20 -12.16
CA SER A 62 -11.39 2.50 -13.40
C SER A 62 -10.96 1.06 -13.11
N PRO A 63 -11.28 0.07 -13.97
CA PRO A 63 -10.79 -1.30 -13.82
C PRO A 63 -9.26 -1.38 -13.70
N GLU A 64 -8.55 -0.51 -14.41
CA GLU A 64 -7.10 -0.41 -14.39
C GLU A 64 -6.56 0.09 -13.05
N SER A 65 -7.26 1.02 -12.39
CA SER A 65 -6.86 1.46 -11.05
C SER A 65 -6.91 0.33 -10.02
N VAL A 66 -7.92 -0.54 -10.14
CA VAL A 66 -8.06 -1.74 -9.29
C VAL A 66 -6.97 -2.76 -9.59
N ILE A 67 -6.65 -2.99 -10.87
CA ILE A 67 -5.54 -3.86 -11.28
C ILE A 67 -4.23 -3.39 -10.66
N VAL A 68 -3.92 -2.09 -10.78
CA VAL A 68 -2.68 -1.50 -10.27
C VAL A 68 -2.58 -1.61 -8.74
N ALA A 69 -3.68 -1.37 -8.02
CA ALA A 69 -3.72 -1.59 -6.58
C ALA A 69 -3.47 -3.07 -6.21
N LEU A 70 -4.07 -4.01 -6.94
CA LEU A 70 -3.92 -5.46 -6.70
C LEU A 70 -2.53 -6.01 -7.04
N LEU A 71 -1.80 -5.38 -7.96
CA LEU A 71 -0.40 -5.71 -8.23
C LEU A 71 0.50 -5.41 -7.02
N GLY A 72 0.08 -4.52 -6.11
CA GLY A 72 0.81 -4.21 -4.87
C GLY A 72 2.27 -3.84 -5.14
N PRO A 73 3.27 -4.42 -4.43
CA PRO A 73 4.68 -4.16 -4.70
C PRO A 73 5.21 -4.74 -6.02
N ALA A 74 4.51 -5.69 -6.65
CA ALA A 74 4.98 -6.29 -7.90
C ALA A 74 5.01 -5.29 -9.05
N LYS A 75 4.14 -4.26 -9.04
CA LYS A 75 4.05 -3.27 -10.12
C LYS A 75 5.39 -2.58 -10.42
N GLY A 76 6.21 -2.31 -9.40
CA GLY A 76 7.52 -1.68 -9.59
C GLY A 76 8.54 -2.61 -10.26
N ALA A 77 8.55 -3.89 -9.87
CA ALA A 77 9.46 -4.87 -10.45
C ALA A 77 9.07 -5.27 -11.88
N LEU A 78 7.76 -5.31 -12.17
CA LEU A 78 7.23 -5.63 -13.49
C LEU A 78 7.52 -4.56 -14.54
N MET A 79 7.97 -3.37 -14.13
CA MET A 79 8.29 -2.25 -15.03
C MET A 79 9.79 -2.02 -15.20
N ALA A 80 10.65 -2.79 -14.54
CA ALA A 80 12.10 -2.58 -14.55
C ALA A 80 12.76 -3.03 -15.88
N GLU A 81 12.09 -3.86 -16.68
CA GLU A 81 12.62 -4.44 -17.91
C GLU A 81 11.68 -4.15 -19.10
N ALA A 82 12.23 -3.78 -20.25
CA ALA A 82 11.45 -3.40 -21.45
C ALA A 82 10.59 -4.56 -22.00
N GLU A 83 11.07 -5.79 -21.88
CA GLU A 83 10.31 -6.99 -22.27
C GLU A 83 9.08 -7.20 -21.38
N LEU A 84 9.19 -6.86 -20.09
CA LEU A 84 8.07 -6.94 -19.15
C LEU A 84 7.04 -5.85 -19.42
N ASP A 85 7.43 -4.66 -19.88
CA ASP A 85 6.48 -3.61 -20.27
C ASP A 85 5.52 -4.09 -21.37
N THR A 86 6.06 -4.71 -22.43
CA THR A 86 5.25 -5.23 -23.54
C THR A 86 4.29 -6.32 -23.07
N LEU A 87 4.77 -7.24 -22.24
CA LEU A 87 3.93 -8.29 -21.65
C LEU A 87 2.82 -7.68 -20.78
N MET A 88 3.15 -6.71 -19.93
CA MET A 88 2.20 -6.03 -19.04
C MET A 88 1.13 -5.28 -19.84
N ARG A 89 1.49 -4.61 -20.94
CA ARG A 89 0.54 -3.96 -21.84
C ARG A 89 -0.42 -4.96 -22.47
N HIS A 90 0.10 -6.10 -22.93
CA HIS A 90 -0.74 -7.18 -23.47
C HIS A 90 -1.66 -7.79 -22.40
N THR A 91 -1.18 -7.94 -21.16
CA THR A 91 -1.92 -8.61 -20.08
C THR A 91 -2.95 -7.71 -19.40
N PHE A 92 -2.60 -6.45 -19.11
CA PHE A 92 -3.41 -5.54 -18.30
C PHE A 92 -3.89 -4.31 -19.06
N GLY A 93 -3.45 -4.14 -20.30
CA GLY A 93 -3.78 -2.98 -21.13
C GLY A 93 -2.83 -1.81 -20.93
N ASP A 94 -2.75 -0.96 -21.96
CA ASP A 94 -1.88 0.22 -21.97
C ASP A 94 -2.14 1.17 -20.81
N ARG A 95 -3.41 1.41 -20.51
CA ARG A 95 -3.82 2.34 -19.45
C ARG A 95 -3.35 1.89 -18.06
N ALA A 96 -3.33 0.59 -17.77
CA ALA A 96 -2.80 0.09 -16.48
C ALA A 96 -1.28 0.30 -16.38
N VAL A 97 -0.55 0.08 -17.47
CA VAL A 97 0.90 0.31 -17.52
C VAL A 97 1.23 1.79 -17.39
N ASP A 98 0.49 2.65 -18.09
CA ASP A 98 0.65 4.11 -18.02
C ASP A 98 0.30 4.65 -16.62
N LEU A 99 -0.67 4.05 -15.92
CA LEU A 99 -0.94 4.35 -14.51
C LEU A 99 0.25 4.03 -13.62
N VAL A 100 0.90 2.87 -13.79
CA VAL A 100 2.10 2.52 -13.01
C VAL A 100 3.23 3.53 -13.28
N ARG A 101 3.41 3.95 -14.53
CA ARG A 101 4.39 4.99 -14.90
C ARG A 101 4.05 6.35 -14.29
N THR A 102 2.77 6.70 -14.22
CA THR A 102 2.27 7.93 -13.60
C THR A 102 2.47 7.92 -12.08
N LEU A 103 2.33 6.77 -11.42
CA LEU A 103 2.65 6.63 -10.00
C LEU A 103 4.14 6.82 -9.69
N ALA A 104 5.01 6.39 -10.61
CA ALA A 104 6.45 6.57 -10.47
C ALA A 104 6.89 8.01 -10.76
N ASP A 105 6.25 8.65 -11.74
CA ASP A 105 6.46 10.05 -12.10
C ASP A 105 5.14 10.66 -12.61
N PRO A 106 4.51 11.57 -11.83
CA PRO A 106 3.25 12.22 -12.19
C PRO A 106 3.28 12.99 -13.51
N ALA A 107 4.46 13.35 -14.03
CA ALA A 107 4.60 13.99 -15.34
C ALA A 107 4.18 13.07 -16.50
N ASN A 108 4.09 11.75 -16.27
CA ASN A 108 3.62 10.79 -17.26
C ASN A 108 2.09 10.73 -17.41
N ALA A 109 1.33 11.48 -16.61
CA ALA A 109 -0.13 11.51 -16.72
C ALA A 109 -0.56 12.03 -18.11
N THR A 110 -1.23 11.19 -18.89
CA THR A 110 -1.68 11.53 -20.25
C THR A 110 -2.95 12.38 -20.28
N ASP A 111 -3.77 12.29 -19.23
CA ASP A 111 -5.02 13.03 -19.08
C ASP A 111 -5.39 13.24 -17.60
N ALA A 112 -6.44 14.02 -17.35
CA ALA A 112 -6.91 14.31 -16.00
C ALA A 112 -7.43 13.06 -15.24
N ALA A 113 -7.99 12.08 -15.95
CA ALA A 113 -8.48 10.85 -15.35
C ALA A 113 -7.31 9.94 -14.93
N MET A 114 -6.25 9.86 -15.73
CA MET A 114 -5.00 9.16 -15.43
C MET A 114 -4.37 9.72 -14.16
N LYS A 115 -4.25 11.05 -14.08
CA LYS A 115 -3.74 11.73 -12.89
C LYS A 115 -4.59 11.42 -11.66
N ARG A 116 -5.90 11.58 -11.76
CA ARG A 116 -6.84 11.32 -10.66
C ARG A 116 -6.77 9.86 -10.19
N ASP A 117 -6.73 8.90 -11.11
CA ASP A 117 -6.66 7.48 -10.77
C ASP A 117 -5.33 7.16 -10.05
N ALA A 118 -4.21 7.74 -10.48
CA ALA A 118 -2.92 7.62 -9.81
C ALA A 118 -2.93 8.23 -8.39
N GLU A 119 -3.50 9.43 -8.24
CA GLU A 119 -3.68 10.09 -6.93
C GLU A 119 -4.52 9.22 -5.99
N ARG A 120 -5.64 8.66 -6.47
CA ARG A 120 -6.49 7.75 -5.70
C ARG A 120 -5.76 6.48 -5.29
N ILE A 121 -4.98 5.87 -6.18
CA ILE A 121 -4.16 4.69 -5.87
C ILE A 121 -3.17 5.01 -4.76
N PHE A 122 -2.45 6.14 -4.86
CA PHE A 122 -1.54 6.57 -3.79
C PHE A 122 -2.26 6.65 -2.44
N ILE A 123 -3.44 7.29 -2.41
CA ILE A 123 -4.20 7.46 -1.18
C ILE A 123 -4.65 6.11 -0.60
N VAL A 124 -5.24 5.22 -1.42
CA VAL A 124 -5.75 3.92 -0.91
C VAL A 124 -4.65 2.95 -0.50
N GLU A 125 -3.48 2.99 -1.16
CA GLU A 125 -2.32 2.20 -0.77
C GLU A 125 -1.67 2.73 0.50
N GLY A 126 -1.62 4.06 0.67
CA GLY A 126 -1.18 4.67 1.91
C GLY A 126 -2.11 4.36 3.08
N LEU A 127 -3.44 4.38 2.85
CA LEU A 127 -4.45 3.96 3.84
C LEU A 127 -4.23 2.52 4.33
N SER A 128 -4.08 1.59 3.40
CA SER A 128 -3.91 0.18 3.75
C SER A 128 -2.56 -0.07 4.43
N THR A 129 -1.50 0.60 3.97
CA THR A 129 -0.17 0.57 4.61
C THR A 129 -0.22 1.09 6.05
N MET A 130 -0.83 2.25 6.29
CA MET A 130 -1.00 2.81 7.64
C MET A 130 -1.78 1.87 8.56
N THR A 131 -2.87 1.30 8.05
CA THR A 131 -3.72 0.40 8.81
C THR A 131 -2.98 -0.87 9.23
N ASP A 132 -2.30 -1.54 8.30
CA ASP A 132 -1.56 -2.78 8.59
C ASP A 132 -0.28 -2.51 9.40
N GLN A 133 0.57 -1.60 8.92
CA GLN A 133 1.95 -1.48 9.42
C GLN A 133 2.05 -0.61 10.67
N MET A 134 1.18 0.38 10.84
CA MET A 134 1.26 1.33 11.96
C MET A 134 0.22 0.98 13.01
N ILE A 135 -1.06 1.06 12.64
CA ILE A 135 -2.20 0.89 13.55
C ILE A 135 -2.29 -0.57 14.03
N GLY A 136 -2.11 -1.54 13.12
CA GLY A 136 -2.17 -2.97 13.44
C GLY A 136 -0.98 -3.50 14.24
N ARG A 137 0.14 -2.76 14.35
CA ARG A 137 1.39 -3.25 14.96
C ARG A 137 1.67 -2.61 16.31
N GLN A 138 1.10 -3.18 17.35
CA GLN A 138 1.14 -2.68 18.74
C GLN A 138 2.45 -2.97 19.51
N LYS A 139 3.57 -3.28 18.83
CA LYS A 139 4.87 -3.53 19.48
C LYS A 139 6.01 -2.88 18.71
N ILE A 140 7.05 -2.46 19.43
CA ILE A 140 8.33 -2.06 18.83
C ILE A 140 9.08 -3.33 18.39
N ASP A 141 9.60 -3.28 17.17
CA ASP A 141 10.40 -4.33 16.54
C ASP A 141 11.51 -3.69 15.68
N GLY A 142 12.31 -4.52 15.01
CA GLY A 142 13.40 -4.06 14.13
C GLY A 142 12.95 -3.17 12.97
N PHE A 143 11.64 -3.04 12.71
CA PHE A 143 11.07 -2.21 11.66
C PHE A 143 10.45 -0.92 12.19
N HIS A 144 10.52 -0.63 13.50
CA HIS A 144 9.87 0.53 14.10
C HIS A 144 10.31 1.87 13.48
N GLN A 145 11.62 2.10 13.32
CA GLN A 145 12.10 3.32 12.66
C GLN A 145 11.69 3.41 11.19
N LYS A 146 11.59 2.25 10.51
CA LYS A 146 11.11 2.18 9.12
C LYS A 146 9.64 2.61 9.02
N ARG A 147 8.80 2.24 10.00
CA ARG A 147 7.39 2.67 10.09
C ARG A 147 7.26 4.19 10.20
N TRP A 148 8.08 4.83 11.03
CA TRP A 148 8.16 6.30 11.10
C TRP A 148 8.58 6.94 9.77
N ASN A 149 9.54 6.35 9.07
CA ASN A 149 9.95 6.86 7.75
C ASN A 149 8.83 6.73 6.72
N ILE A 150 8.14 5.59 6.69
CA ILE A 150 6.98 5.37 5.82
C ILE A 150 5.90 6.41 6.11
N LEU A 151 5.54 6.63 7.38
CA LEU A 151 4.51 7.60 7.75
C LEU A 151 4.86 9.01 7.28
N ARG A 152 6.11 9.45 7.45
CA ARG A 152 6.57 10.77 6.96
C ARG A 152 6.53 10.89 5.44
N SER A 153 6.91 9.83 4.72
CA SER A 153 6.80 9.82 3.25
C SER A 153 5.36 9.88 2.77
N LEU A 154 4.45 9.16 3.45
CA LEU A 154 3.01 9.20 3.15
C LEU A 154 2.40 10.57 3.42
N GLU A 155 2.76 11.20 4.54
CA GLU A 155 2.32 12.56 4.89
C GLU A 155 2.80 13.58 3.84
N SER A 156 4.09 13.52 3.44
CA SER A 156 4.62 14.41 2.40
C SER A 156 3.92 14.22 1.05
N GLY A 157 3.75 12.97 0.59
CA GLY A 157 3.10 12.70 -0.68
C GLY A 157 1.61 13.06 -0.67
N PHE A 158 0.95 12.96 0.50
CA PHE A 158 -0.45 13.37 0.63
C PHE A 158 -0.64 14.87 0.42
N GLU A 159 0.27 15.71 0.88
CA GLU A 159 0.18 17.17 0.65
C GLU A 159 0.17 17.53 -0.84
N ASP A 160 0.82 16.73 -1.70
CA ASP A 160 0.82 16.94 -3.15
C ASP A 160 -0.51 16.57 -3.82
N VAL A 161 -1.29 15.67 -3.22
CA VAL A 161 -2.54 15.12 -3.80
C VAL A 161 -3.81 15.50 -3.02
N ARG A 162 -3.66 16.22 -1.92
CA ARG A 162 -4.77 16.63 -1.05
C ARG A 162 -5.75 17.56 -1.78
N GLY A 163 -7.03 17.40 -1.50
CA GLY A 163 -8.13 18.19 -2.05
C GLY A 163 -8.65 17.68 -3.39
N LYS A 164 -8.13 16.55 -3.88
CA LYS A 164 -8.51 15.95 -5.18
C LYS A 164 -9.64 14.94 -5.04
N ASP A 165 -9.73 14.23 -3.92
CA ASP A 165 -10.83 13.33 -3.60
C ASP A 165 -11.24 13.50 -2.12
N PRO A 166 -12.21 14.39 -1.82
CA PRO A 166 -12.53 14.75 -0.44
C PRO A 166 -12.96 13.57 0.45
N ALA A 167 -13.56 12.54 -0.14
CA ALA A 167 -13.98 11.35 0.60
C ALA A 167 -12.77 10.52 1.04
N LEU A 168 -11.83 10.29 0.13
CA LEU A 168 -10.59 9.60 0.46
C LEU A 168 -9.65 10.44 1.33
N ASP A 169 -9.60 11.76 1.15
CA ASP A 169 -8.81 12.67 1.96
C ASP A 169 -9.18 12.57 3.44
N ALA A 170 -10.48 12.55 3.75
CA ALA A 170 -10.98 12.44 5.12
C ALA A 170 -10.52 11.14 5.79
N LEU A 171 -10.58 10.02 5.05
CA LEU A 171 -10.09 8.73 5.52
C LEU A 171 -8.57 8.76 5.75
N PHE A 172 -7.82 9.37 4.82
CA PHE A 172 -6.36 9.42 4.91
C PHE A 172 -5.88 10.27 6.08
N ILE A 173 -6.50 11.43 6.30
CA ILE A 173 -6.19 12.31 7.43
C ILE A 173 -6.47 11.60 8.77
N ASP A 174 -7.59 10.89 8.90
CA ASP A 174 -7.90 10.11 10.10
C ASP A 174 -6.88 8.99 10.32
N ALA A 175 -6.51 8.26 9.26
CA ALA A 175 -5.50 7.21 9.33
C ALA A 175 -4.10 7.74 9.68
N LEU A 176 -3.70 8.91 9.14
CA LEU A 176 -2.45 9.59 9.50
C LEU A 176 -2.40 9.92 10.98
N LYS A 177 -3.48 10.52 11.49
CA LYS A 177 -3.60 10.88 12.90
C LYS A 177 -3.46 9.65 13.80
N LYS A 178 -4.26 8.60 13.54
CA LYS A 178 -4.21 7.34 14.30
C LYS A 178 -2.85 6.66 14.23
N SER A 179 -2.20 6.69 13.06
CA SER A 179 -0.86 6.12 12.88
C SER A 179 0.17 6.86 13.72
N ARG A 180 0.14 8.19 13.72
CA ARG A 180 1.04 9.02 14.53
C ARG A 180 0.84 8.76 16.02
N GLU A 181 -0.42 8.82 16.48
CA GLU A 181 -0.77 8.53 17.88
C GLU A 181 -0.30 7.13 18.31
N THR A 182 -0.45 6.12 17.45
CA THR A 182 -0.01 4.76 17.72
C THR A 182 1.50 4.66 17.87
N LEU A 183 2.26 5.25 16.94
CA LEU A 183 3.73 5.21 17.00
C LEU A 183 4.28 5.99 18.20
N GLU A 184 3.75 7.17 18.49
CA GLU A 184 4.13 7.98 19.66
C GLU A 184 3.82 7.24 20.97
N ALA A 185 2.68 6.55 21.06
CA ALA A 185 2.34 5.75 22.24
C ALA A 185 3.35 4.62 22.48
N LEU A 186 3.84 3.96 21.42
CA LEU A 186 4.88 2.95 21.52
C LEU A 186 6.20 3.54 22.01
N ASP A 187 6.61 4.69 21.48
CA ASP A 187 7.83 5.39 21.89
C ASP A 187 7.79 5.83 23.36
N ASN A 188 6.63 6.36 23.79
CA ASN A 188 6.39 6.76 25.17
C ASN A 188 6.44 5.55 26.12
N ALA A 189 5.80 4.44 25.77
CA ALA A 189 5.83 3.21 26.56
C ALA A 189 7.26 2.64 26.70
N ALA A 190 8.04 2.66 25.62
CA ALA A 190 9.43 2.20 25.65
C ALA A 190 10.32 3.11 26.50
N SER A 191 10.08 4.42 26.48
CA SER A 191 10.82 5.41 27.27
C SER A 191 10.49 5.30 28.76
N ALA A 192 9.22 5.08 29.12
CA ALA A 192 8.78 4.87 30.51
C ALA A 192 9.32 3.55 31.12
N GLY A 193 9.61 2.55 30.27
CA GLY A 193 10.20 1.27 30.69
C GLY A 193 11.70 1.31 31.01
N LYS A 194 12.41 2.40 30.69
CA LYS A 194 13.83 2.57 31.04
C LYS A 194 13.94 2.88 32.53
N LYS A 195 14.31 1.88 33.36
CA LYS A 195 14.66 2.12 34.77
C LYS A 195 15.76 3.20 34.84
N PRO A 196 15.67 4.17 35.78
CA PRO A 196 16.75 5.11 36.00
C PRO A 196 18.05 4.35 36.32
N PRO A 197 19.21 4.86 35.89
CA PRO A 197 20.48 4.23 36.19
C PRO A 197 20.62 4.07 37.71
N LYS A 198 21.04 2.88 38.16
CA LYS A 198 21.40 2.67 39.56
C LYS A 198 22.50 3.69 39.91
N PRO A 199 22.39 4.40 41.04
CA PRO A 199 23.47 5.29 41.48
C PRO A 199 24.77 4.49 41.57
N PRO A 200 25.92 5.02 41.13
CA PRO A 200 27.19 4.36 41.34
C PRO A 200 27.49 4.33 42.85
N GLY A 201 27.47 3.13 43.43
CA GLY A 201 27.98 2.83 44.77
C GLY A 201 27.10 3.29 45.94
N MET A 202 26.28 2.36 46.45
CA MET A 202 26.20 2.10 47.90
C MET A 202 26.80 0.72 48.15
#